data_AF-A0A3N5CII5-F1
#
_entry.id   AF-A0A3N5CII5-F1
#
_cell.length_a   1.000
_cell.length_b   1.000
_cell.length_c   1.000
_cell.angle_alpha   90.00
_cell.angle_beta   90.00
_cell.angle_gamma   90.00
#
_symmetry.space_group_name_H-M   'P 1'
#
loop_
_entity.id
_entity.type
_entity.pdbx_description
1 polymer ?
#
loop_
_entity_poly.entity_id
_entity_poly.type
_entity_poly.pdbx_seq_one_letter_code
_entity_poly.pdbx_strand_id
1 'polypeptide(L)'
;MKTIEWNEEQRKAFQDLLREFTALIDAKVQEEKQTGRTPKIPKYGSCQNGLNKFLAPWGYACKISLGSGNLSNEPSIAFCRQDILGEGFVNRKKPTPTKGFFLWFAYYWCNDAEKFYLCIGRSIEENGEKECQKCLAYDKIIDPNGDTYYQESYDDLESHLENITNDFLRFANEFNQIPTACFELEPSSASH
;
A
#
# COMPACT_ATOMS: atom_id res chain seq x y z
N MET A 1 10.29 -12.75 8.08
CA MET A 1 10.17 -11.97 9.34
C MET A 1 9.33 -12.77 10.35
N LYS A 2 9.33 -12.41 11.64
CA LYS A 2 8.39 -13.04 12.60
C LYS A 2 6.96 -12.63 12.26
N THR A 3 5.99 -13.47 12.63
CA THR A 3 4.56 -13.14 12.58
C THR A 3 4.32 -11.85 13.37
N ILE A 4 3.62 -10.91 12.74
CA ILE A 4 3.15 -9.67 13.31
C ILE A 4 1.83 -9.96 14.02
N GLU A 5 1.80 -9.65 15.30
CA GLU A 5 0.61 -9.64 16.13
C GLU A 5 0.56 -8.30 16.84
N TRP A 6 -0.62 -7.67 16.85
CA TRP A 6 -0.84 -6.40 17.52
C TRP A 6 -1.78 -6.59 18.70
N ASN A 7 -1.42 -5.97 19.82
CA ASN A 7 -2.34 -5.79 20.94
C ASN A 7 -3.38 -4.70 20.63
N GLU A 8 -4.37 -4.54 21.51
CA GLU A 8 -5.46 -3.58 21.32
C GLU A 8 -4.97 -2.14 21.11
N GLU A 9 -3.94 -1.71 21.84
CA GLU A 9 -3.37 -0.35 21.70
C GLU A 9 -2.72 -0.14 20.34
N GLN A 10 -1.98 -1.13 19.83
CA GLN A 10 -1.34 -1.09 18.53
C GLN A 10 -2.37 -1.12 17.39
N ARG A 11 -3.41 -1.96 17.52
CA ARG A 11 -4.53 -1.98 16.57
C ARG A 11 -5.22 -0.63 16.51
N LYS A 12 -5.53 -0.05 17.67
CA LYS A 12 -6.13 1.29 17.75
C LYS A 12 -5.24 2.35 17.12
N ALA A 13 -3.93 2.33 17.40
CA ALA A 13 -2.99 3.29 16.84
C ALA A 13 -2.92 3.22 15.31
N PHE A 14 -2.93 2.02 14.73
CA PHE A 14 -3.00 1.84 13.28
C PHE A 14 -4.31 2.37 12.70
N GLN A 15 -5.44 2.04 13.31
CA GLN A 15 -6.76 2.50 12.87
C GLN A 15 -6.88 4.03 12.92
N ASP A 16 -6.35 4.67 13.97
CA ASP A 16 -6.31 6.13 14.08
C ASP A 16 -5.49 6.77 12.96
N LEU A 17 -4.42 6.12 12.49
CA LEU A 17 -3.65 6.59 11.33
C LEU A 17 -4.42 6.41 10.00
N LEU A 18 -5.19 5.35 9.85
CA LEU A 18 -6.10 5.17 8.70
C LEU A 18 -7.22 6.22 8.69
N ARG A 19 -7.74 6.58 9.87
CA ARG A 19 -8.70 7.69 10.03
C ARG A 19 -8.06 9.02 9.66
N GLU A 20 -6.84 9.30 10.12
CA GLU A 20 -6.12 10.53 9.75
C GLU A 20 -5.96 10.62 8.23
N PHE A 21 -5.53 9.54 7.58
CA PHE A 21 -5.42 9.47 6.13
C PHE A 21 -6.74 9.77 5.41
N THR A 22 -7.83 9.12 5.84
CA THR A 22 -9.16 9.26 5.23
C THR A 22 -9.73 10.66 5.45
N ALA A 23 -9.57 11.22 6.65
CA ALA A 23 -10.01 12.58 6.98
C ALA A 23 -9.33 13.66 6.12
N LEU A 24 -8.03 13.48 5.77
CA LEU A 24 -7.33 14.39 4.86
C LEU A 24 -7.97 14.41 3.47
N ILE A 25 -8.44 13.26 2.99
CA ILE A 25 -9.06 13.09 1.68
C ILE A 25 -10.48 13.64 1.72
N ASP A 26 -11.28 13.24 2.71
CA ASP A 26 -12.66 13.69 2.87
C ASP A 26 -12.75 15.21 2.97
N ALA A 27 -11.82 15.86 3.69
CA ALA A 27 -11.76 17.32 3.76
C ALA A 27 -11.66 17.97 2.37
N LYS A 28 -10.92 17.35 1.44
CA LYS A 28 -10.77 17.83 0.06
C LYS A 28 -11.96 17.52 -0.82
N VAL A 29 -12.57 16.36 -0.65
CA VAL A 29 -13.83 16.01 -1.33
C VAL A 29 -14.96 16.95 -0.90
N GLN A 30 -15.02 17.33 0.38
CA GLN A 30 -16.01 18.30 0.86
C GLN A 30 -15.73 19.72 0.32
N GLU A 31 -14.46 20.12 0.22
CA GLU A 31 -14.07 21.40 -0.42
C GLU A 31 -14.53 21.46 -1.88
N GLU A 32 -14.39 20.37 -2.64
CA GLU A 32 -14.92 20.25 -4.00
C GLU A 32 -16.44 20.44 -4.04
N LYS A 33 -17.19 19.73 -3.18
CA LYS A 33 -18.65 19.85 -3.11
C LYS A 33 -19.12 21.28 -2.83
N GLN A 34 -18.38 22.02 -2.01
CA GLN A 34 -18.71 23.38 -1.63
C GLN A 34 -18.34 24.41 -2.71
N THR A 35 -17.24 24.18 -3.43
CA THR A 35 -16.66 25.20 -4.33
C THR A 35 -16.80 24.88 -5.81
N GLY A 36 -17.14 23.65 -6.17
CA GLY A 36 -17.16 23.13 -7.55
C GLY A 36 -15.77 23.05 -8.20
N ARG A 37 -14.68 23.21 -7.43
CA ARG A 37 -13.31 23.18 -7.94
C ARG A 37 -12.68 21.83 -7.70
N THR A 38 -11.90 21.36 -8.67
CA THR A 38 -11.16 20.10 -8.56
C THR A 38 -10.28 20.08 -7.31
N PRO A 39 -10.38 19.05 -6.46
CA PRO A 39 -9.71 18.99 -5.17
C PRO A 39 -8.18 18.99 -5.33
N LYS A 40 -7.51 19.80 -4.51
CA LYS A 40 -6.05 19.82 -4.43
C LYS A 40 -5.53 18.83 -3.41
N ILE A 41 -4.32 18.34 -3.64
CA ILE A 41 -3.64 17.42 -2.73
C ILE A 41 -3.50 18.07 -1.33
N PRO A 42 -3.97 17.42 -0.25
CA PRO A 42 -3.81 17.92 1.11
C PRO A 42 -2.35 17.74 1.58
N LYS A 43 -1.97 18.42 2.67
CA LYS A 43 -0.69 18.14 3.33
C LYS A 43 -0.81 16.82 4.09
N TYR A 44 0.02 15.84 3.74
CA TYR A 44 -0.04 14.49 4.30
C TYR A 44 1.25 14.06 5.04
N GLY A 45 2.22 14.98 5.17
CA GLY A 45 3.53 14.66 5.75
C GLY A 45 3.47 14.14 7.19
N SER A 46 2.56 14.66 8.01
CA SER A 46 2.34 14.19 9.39
C SER A 46 1.86 12.74 9.42
N CYS A 47 0.74 12.47 8.74
CA CYS A 47 0.17 11.12 8.61
C CYS A 47 1.20 10.09 8.12
N GLN A 48 1.94 10.41 7.04
CA GLN A 48 2.97 9.51 6.52
C GLN A 48 4.10 9.26 7.52
N ASN A 49 4.52 10.28 8.28
CA ASN A 49 5.53 10.13 9.31
C ASN A 49 5.01 9.30 10.49
N GLY A 50 3.74 9.47 10.86
CA GLY A 50 3.05 8.65 11.86
C GLY A 50 3.03 7.17 11.47
N LEU A 51 2.60 6.86 10.24
CA LEU A 51 2.61 5.50 9.68
C LEU A 51 4.01 4.90 9.65
N ASN A 52 5.01 5.64 9.15
CA ASN A 52 6.40 5.16 9.13
C ASN A 52 6.95 4.89 10.53
N LYS A 53 6.68 5.78 11.50
CA LYS A 53 7.13 5.60 12.88
C LYS A 53 6.45 4.40 13.53
N PHE A 54 5.14 4.25 13.32
CA PHE A 54 4.37 3.14 13.85
C PHE A 54 4.87 1.81 13.26
N LEU A 55 5.07 1.71 11.95
CA LEU A 55 5.39 0.46 11.25
C LEU A 55 6.87 0.06 11.24
N ALA A 56 7.78 0.96 11.57
CA ALA A 56 9.22 0.69 11.61
C ALA A 56 9.63 -0.53 12.46
N PRO A 57 9.06 -0.80 13.66
CA PRO A 57 9.40 -1.98 14.45
C PRO A 57 9.11 -3.31 13.74
N TRP A 58 8.20 -3.31 12.77
CA TRP A 58 7.86 -4.48 11.97
C TRP A 58 8.51 -4.46 10.59
N GLY A 59 9.51 -3.60 10.35
CA GLY A 59 10.30 -3.63 9.11
C GLY A 59 9.54 -3.11 7.89
N TYR A 60 8.58 -2.20 8.06
CA TYR A 60 7.83 -1.60 6.96
C TYR A 60 8.12 -0.10 6.82
N ALA A 61 8.16 0.37 5.57
CA ALA A 61 8.21 1.77 5.20
C ALA A 61 7.04 2.11 4.27
N CYS A 62 6.43 3.27 4.48
CA CYS A 62 5.19 3.66 3.85
C CYS A 62 5.39 4.83 2.89
N LYS A 63 4.60 4.83 1.82
CA LYS A 63 4.47 5.95 0.90
C LYS A 63 2.99 6.25 0.65
N ILE A 64 2.57 7.45 1.04
CA ILE A 64 1.27 8.00 0.66
C ILE A 64 1.37 8.56 -0.78
N SER A 65 0.38 8.22 -1.59
CA SER A 65 0.20 8.72 -2.96
C SER A 65 -1.20 9.30 -3.10
N LEU A 66 -1.29 10.61 -3.36
CA LEU A 66 -2.57 11.32 -3.46
C LEU A 66 -2.82 11.91 -4.85
N GLY A 67 -1.99 11.57 -5.86
CA GLY A 67 -2.03 12.16 -7.20
C GLY A 67 -0.91 13.18 -7.47
N SER A 68 -1.00 13.87 -8.62
CA SER A 68 -0.04 14.91 -9.06
C SER A 68 -0.79 16.19 -9.41
N GLY A 69 -0.58 17.26 -8.64
CA GLY A 69 -1.26 18.54 -8.79
C GLY A 69 -2.69 18.57 -8.21
N ASN A 70 -3.52 17.62 -8.60
CA ASN A 70 -4.87 17.41 -8.04
C ASN A 70 -4.93 16.09 -7.27
N LEU A 71 -5.94 15.96 -6.41
CA LEU A 71 -6.25 14.72 -5.73
C LEU A 71 -6.62 13.65 -6.76
N SER A 72 -5.98 12.49 -6.69
CA SER A 72 -6.33 11.30 -7.47
C SER A 72 -7.71 10.79 -7.06
N ASN A 73 -8.41 10.09 -7.96
CA ASN A 73 -9.62 9.34 -7.64
C ASN A 73 -9.37 8.18 -6.66
N GLU A 74 -8.12 7.73 -6.59
CA GLU A 74 -7.69 6.58 -5.79
C GLU A 74 -6.45 6.94 -4.97
N PRO A 75 -6.55 7.86 -4.01
CA PRO A 75 -5.46 8.09 -3.09
C PRO A 75 -5.17 6.81 -2.30
N SER A 76 -3.90 6.55 -2.03
CA SER A 76 -3.49 5.28 -1.48
C SER A 76 -2.28 5.36 -0.56
N ILE A 77 -2.05 4.27 0.15
CA ILE A 77 -0.87 4.02 0.97
C ILE A 77 -0.22 2.73 0.47
N ALA A 78 1.04 2.80 0.07
CA ALA A 78 1.87 1.63 -0.17
C ALA A 78 2.71 1.34 1.07
N PHE A 79 2.67 0.10 1.58
CA PHE A 79 3.49 -0.39 2.67
C PHE A 79 4.51 -1.38 2.12
N CYS A 80 5.77 -0.96 2.07
CA CYS A 80 6.87 -1.75 1.54
C CYS A 80 7.66 -2.39 2.69
N ARG A 81 7.96 -3.68 2.55
CA ARG A 81 8.96 -4.36 3.37
C ARG A 81 10.32 -3.69 3.19
N GLN A 82 11.00 -3.35 4.27
CA GLN A 82 12.28 -2.63 4.23
C GLN A 82 13.44 -3.52 3.77
N ASP A 83 13.38 -4.83 4.02
CA ASP A 83 14.43 -5.78 3.68
C ASP A 83 14.51 -6.09 2.16
N ILE A 84 13.50 -5.66 1.39
CA ILE A 84 13.48 -5.74 -0.07
C ILE A 84 13.67 -4.37 -0.73
N LEU A 85 13.94 -3.30 0.04
CA LEU A 85 14.26 -1.97 -0.53
C LEU A 85 15.77 -1.85 -0.76
N GLY A 86 16.21 -1.82 -2.01
CA GLY A 86 17.64 -1.69 -2.26
C GLY A 86 18.06 -1.83 -3.71
N GLU A 87 19.37 -1.80 -3.92
CA GLU A 87 19.96 -2.30 -5.16
C GLU A 87 19.88 -3.83 -5.17
N GLY A 88 19.64 -4.43 -6.34
CA GLY A 88 19.45 -5.88 -6.47
C GLY A 88 18.00 -6.35 -6.29
N PHE A 89 17.08 -5.50 -5.83
CA PHE A 89 15.66 -5.83 -5.69
C PHE A 89 14.80 -5.06 -6.70
N VAL A 90 13.64 -5.63 -7.04
CA VAL A 90 12.64 -4.95 -7.88
C VAL A 90 12.08 -3.70 -7.20
N ASN A 91 11.95 -3.75 -5.88
CA ASN A 91 11.62 -2.62 -5.04
C ASN A 91 12.86 -1.72 -4.87
N ARG A 92 12.80 -0.51 -5.44
CA ARG A 92 13.89 0.47 -5.38
C ARG A 92 14.21 0.90 -3.94
N LYS A 93 15.29 1.66 -3.76
CA LYS A 93 15.75 2.20 -2.45
C LYS A 93 14.69 2.96 -1.63
N LYS A 94 13.66 3.53 -2.27
CA LYS A 94 12.61 4.31 -1.60
C LYS A 94 11.25 3.65 -1.84
N PRO A 95 10.38 3.57 -0.82
CA PRO A 95 9.03 3.03 -0.98
C PRO A 95 8.27 3.87 -2.00
N THR A 96 7.60 3.18 -2.94
CA THR A 96 6.79 3.81 -3.98
C THR A 96 5.74 2.80 -4.48
N PRO A 97 4.49 3.24 -4.75
CA PRO A 97 3.51 2.38 -5.39
C PRO A 97 3.84 2.06 -6.86
N THR A 98 4.78 2.79 -7.48
CA THR A 98 5.09 2.66 -8.90
C THR A 98 6.16 1.63 -9.24
N LYS A 99 6.78 0.97 -8.23
CA LYS A 99 7.83 -0.04 -8.43
C LYS A 99 7.80 -1.13 -7.37
N GLY A 100 7.69 -2.38 -7.81
CA GLY A 100 7.87 -3.58 -7.00
C GLY A 100 6.57 -4.04 -6.34
N PHE A 101 6.71 -4.78 -5.24
CA PHE A 101 5.60 -5.38 -4.49
C PHE A 101 5.39 -4.66 -3.16
N PHE A 102 4.14 -4.56 -2.73
CA PHE A 102 3.78 -3.82 -1.51
C PHE A 102 2.39 -4.24 -1.03
N LEU A 103 2.12 -4.08 0.27
CA LEU A 103 0.72 -3.98 0.69
C LEU A 103 0.18 -2.65 0.20
N TRP A 104 -1.05 -2.63 -0.30
CA TRP A 104 -1.67 -1.44 -0.85
C TRP A 104 -3.04 -1.23 -0.22
N PHE A 105 -3.24 -0.06 0.37
CA PHE A 105 -4.52 0.39 0.88
C PHE A 105 -4.97 1.62 0.09
N ALA A 106 -6.06 1.51 -0.66
CA ALA A 106 -6.59 2.56 -1.52
C ALA A 106 -7.96 3.03 -1.05
N TYR A 107 -8.25 4.32 -1.24
CA TYR A 107 -9.54 4.93 -0.97
C TYR A 107 -10.15 5.51 -2.26
N TYR A 108 -11.09 4.80 -2.86
CA TYR A 108 -11.88 5.20 -4.02
C TYR A 108 -13.00 6.17 -3.61
N TRP A 109 -12.65 7.40 -3.25
CA TRP A 109 -13.61 8.38 -2.72
C TRP A 109 -14.69 8.81 -3.72
N CYS A 110 -14.45 8.63 -5.03
CA CYS A 110 -15.41 8.89 -6.08
C CYS A 110 -16.25 7.65 -6.46
N ASN A 111 -16.04 6.51 -5.78
CA ASN A 111 -16.82 5.29 -5.97
C ASN A 111 -17.89 5.16 -4.87
N ASP A 112 -19.08 4.69 -5.26
CA ASP A 112 -20.23 4.58 -4.35
C ASP A 112 -20.37 3.18 -3.74
N ALA A 113 -19.83 2.13 -4.38
CA ALA A 113 -20.03 0.74 -3.98
C ALA A 113 -18.88 0.17 -3.13
N GLU A 114 -17.63 0.38 -3.55
CA GLU A 114 -16.44 -0.13 -2.86
C GLU A 114 -15.45 1.02 -2.71
N LYS A 115 -15.28 1.46 -1.47
CA LYS A 115 -14.48 2.66 -1.16
C LYS A 115 -13.08 2.32 -0.75
N PHE A 116 -12.89 1.25 0.00
CA PHE A 116 -11.58 0.86 0.50
C PHE A 116 -11.17 -0.46 -0.12
N TYR A 117 -9.94 -0.51 -0.61
CA TYR A 117 -9.36 -1.72 -1.18
C TYR A 117 -8.04 -1.99 -0.50
N LEU A 118 -7.86 -3.22 -0.05
CA LEU A 118 -6.64 -3.69 0.60
C LEU A 118 -6.12 -4.90 -0.15
N CYS A 119 -4.85 -4.90 -0.54
CA CYS A 119 -4.26 -6.08 -1.16
C CYS A 119 -2.75 -6.21 -0.93
N ILE A 120 -2.20 -7.41 -1.22
CA ILE A 120 -0.78 -7.55 -1.56
C ILE A 120 -0.65 -7.30 -3.06
N GLY A 121 -0.16 -6.13 -3.41
CA GLY A 121 -0.13 -5.63 -4.78
C GLY A 121 1.24 -5.68 -5.42
N ARG A 122 1.24 -5.25 -6.68
CA ARG A 122 2.42 -5.01 -7.51
C ARG A 122 2.29 -3.67 -8.21
N SER A 123 3.41 -3.09 -8.62
CA SER A 123 3.38 -1.97 -9.53
C SER A 123 2.84 -2.40 -10.90
N ILE A 124 1.80 -1.73 -11.39
CA ILE A 124 1.22 -1.96 -12.72
C ILE A 124 1.51 -0.84 -13.72
N GLU A 125 1.99 0.31 -13.24
CA GLU A 125 2.25 1.48 -14.10
C GLU A 125 3.54 1.34 -14.93
N GLU A 126 3.48 1.85 -16.17
CA GLU A 126 4.57 1.87 -17.15
C GLU A 126 5.14 0.47 -17.49
N ASN A 127 6.28 0.14 -16.88
CA ASN A 127 6.99 -1.13 -16.98
C ASN A 127 7.07 -1.84 -15.62
N GLY A 128 6.37 -1.34 -14.60
CA GLY A 128 6.39 -1.90 -13.24
C GLY A 128 6.02 -3.38 -13.23
N GLU A 129 4.96 -3.76 -13.94
CA GLU A 129 4.48 -5.14 -13.96
C GLU A 129 5.49 -6.08 -14.63
N LYS A 130 6.06 -5.66 -15.76
CA LYS A 130 7.09 -6.43 -16.47
C LYS A 130 8.34 -6.65 -15.62
N GLU A 131 8.71 -5.69 -14.77
CA GLU A 131 9.82 -5.87 -13.83
C GLU A 131 9.43 -6.83 -12.69
N CYS A 132 8.20 -6.71 -12.16
CA CYS A 132 7.68 -7.64 -11.15
C CYS A 132 7.62 -9.08 -11.67
N GLN A 133 7.22 -9.31 -12.93
CA GLN A 133 7.13 -10.63 -13.56
C GLN A 133 8.48 -11.38 -13.65
N LYS A 134 9.61 -10.67 -13.54
CA LYS A 134 10.94 -11.29 -13.52
C LYS A 134 11.29 -11.91 -12.17
N CYS A 135 10.51 -11.62 -11.12
CA CYS A 135 10.78 -12.06 -9.76
C CYS A 135 9.94 -13.31 -9.42
N LEU A 136 10.52 -14.26 -8.69
CA LEU A 136 9.81 -15.44 -8.17
C LEU A 136 8.67 -15.09 -7.21
N ALA A 137 8.67 -13.87 -6.65
CA ALA A 137 7.59 -13.36 -5.84
C ALA A 137 6.29 -13.15 -6.64
N TYR A 138 6.35 -12.97 -7.97
CA TYR A 138 5.18 -12.70 -8.79
C TYR A 138 4.14 -13.82 -8.67
N ASP A 139 4.52 -15.06 -8.95
CA ASP A 139 3.61 -16.22 -8.91
C ASP A 139 3.13 -16.58 -7.49
N LYS A 140 3.74 -15.99 -6.46
CA LYS A 140 3.33 -16.14 -5.06
C LYS A 140 2.29 -15.12 -4.63
N ILE A 141 2.23 -13.99 -5.32
CA ILE A 141 1.34 -12.86 -4.98
C ILE A 141 0.19 -12.78 -5.99
N ILE A 142 0.46 -13.10 -7.25
CA ILE A 142 -0.43 -12.94 -8.39
C ILE A 142 -0.86 -14.30 -8.91
N ASP A 143 -2.16 -14.44 -9.15
CA ASP A 143 -2.76 -15.63 -9.72
C ASP A 143 -2.54 -15.69 -11.25
N PRO A 144 -2.81 -16.85 -11.88
CA PRO A 144 -2.67 -16.99 -13.33
C PRO A 144 -3.59 -16.09 -14.16
N ASN A 145 -4.66 -15.52 -13.56
CA ASN A 145 -5.57 -14.59 -14.22
C ASN A 145 -5.05 -13.14 -14.17
N GLY A 146 -4.01 -12.88 -13.37
CA GLY A 146 -3.42 -11.56 -13.17
C GLY A 146 -3.98 -10.80 -11.96
N ASP A 147 -4.86 -11.42 -11.19
CA ASP A 147 -5.39 -10.89 -9.94
C ASP A 147 -4.46 -11.25 -8.77
N THR A 148 -4.61 -10.59 -7.62
CA THR A 148 -3.82 -10.94 -6.43
C THR A 148 -4.57 -11.96 -5.58
N TYR A 149 -3.84 -12.95 -5.05
CA TYR A 149 -4.41 -13.93 -4.13
C TYR A 149 -4.93 -13.31 -2.83
N TYR A 150 -4.47 -12.10 -2.51
CA TYR A 150 -4.69 -11.45 -1.23
C TYR A 150 -5.29 -10.07 -1.45
N GLN A 151 -6.62 -10.01 -1.50
CA GLN A 151 -7.39 -8.78 -1.67
C GLN A 151 -8.68 -8.81 -0.86
N GLU A 152 -9.10 -7.64 -0.37
CA GLU A 152 -10.41 -7.42 0.26
C GLU A 152 -10.91 -6.02 -0.12
N SER A 153 -12.23 -5.86 -0.26
CA SER A 153 -12.91 -4.59 -0.49
C SER A 153 -13.91 -4.27 0.63
N TYR A 154 -14.06 -2.99 0.94
CA TYR A 154 -14.98 -2.50 1.96
C TYR A 154 -15.68 -1.22 1.48
N ASP A 155 -16.96 -1.09 1.79
CA ASP A 155 -17.78 0.07 1.43
C ASP A 155 -17.63 1.25 2.41
N ASP A 156 -17.21 0.97 3.64
CA ASP A 156 -17.02 1.95 4.71
C ASP A 156 -15.81 1.64 5.59
N LEU A 157 -15.12 2.68 6.07
CA LEU A 157 -13.95 2.53 6.93
C LEU A 157 -14.36 2.10 8.33
N GLU A 158 -15.18 2.90 9.01
CA GLU A 158 -15.43 2.77 10.46
C GLU A 158 -16.11 1.45 10.83
N SER A 159 -17.09 1.02 10.04
CA SER A 159 -17.78 -0.25 10.24
C SER A 159 -16.90 -1.48 10.02
N HIS A 160 -15.83 -1.33 9.21
CA HIS A 160 -14.92 -2.42 8.86
C HIS A 160 -13.52 -2.28 9.45
N LEU A 161 -13.23 -1.28 10.30
CA LEU A 161 -11.87 -1.03 10.81
C LEU A 161 -11.20 -2.24 11.47
N GLU A 162 -11.95 -3.04 12.23
CA GLU A 162 -11.39 -4.28 12.81
C GLU A 162 -11.09 -5.33 11.74
N ASN A 163 -11.94 -5.45 10.73
CA ASN A 163 -11.73 -6.38 9.61
C ASN A 163 -10.54 -5.93 8.75
N ILE A 164 -10.48 -4.65 8.38
CA ILE A 164 -9.35 -4.05 7.66
C ILE A 164 -8.04 -4.28 8.43
N THR A 165 -8.02 -4.08 9.75
CA THR A 165 -6.82 -4.34 10.57
C THR A 165 -6.47 -5.83 10.60
N ASN A 166 -7.46 -6.72 10.73
CA ASN A 166 -7.24 -8.17 10.69
C ASN A 166 -6.65 -8.61 9.34
N ASP A 167 -7.21 -8.12 8.24
CA ASP A 167 -6.80 -8.46 6.89
C ASP A 167 -5.44 -7.85 6.56
N PHE A 168 -5.14 -6.64 7.03
CA PHE A 168 -3.81 -6.06 6.94
C PHE A 168 -2.77 -6.93 7.65
N LEU A 169 -3.05 -7.40 8.87
CA LEU A 169 -2.14 -8.27 9.62
C LEU A 169 -1.97 -9.63 8.94
N ARG A 170 -3.07 -10.22 8.45
CA ARG A 170 -3.05 -11.46 7.66
C ARG A 170 -2.16 -11.30 6.44
N PHE A 171 -2.38 -10.26 5.64
CA PHE A 171 -1.62 -10.01 4.42
C PHE A 171 -0.16 -9.67 4.70
N ALA A 172 0.13 -8.88 5.74
CA ALA A 172 1.50 -8.61 6.14
C ALA A 172 2.23 -9.90 6.55
N ASN A 173 1.54 -10.81 7.24
CA ASN A 173 2.11 -12.10 7.65
C ASN A 173 2.37 -13.03 6.46
N GLU A 174 1.46 -13.10 5.49
CA GLU A 174 1.65 -13.82 4.24
C GLU A 174 2.80 -13.23 3.42
N PHE A 175 2.82 -11.90 3.27
CA PHE A 175 3.88 -11.19 2.56
C PHE A 175 5.26 -11.40 3.21
N ASN A 176 5.31 -11.45 4.53
CA ASN A 176 6.53 -11.67 5.32
C ASN A 176 7.09 -13.10 5.26
N GLN A 177 6.27 -14.08 4.85
CA GLN A 177 6.70 -15.46 4.65
C GLN A 177 7.41 -15.66 3.31
N ILE A 178 7.17 -14.78 2.33
CA ILE A 178 7.87 -14.84 1.05
C ILE A 178 9.37 -14.54 1.26
N PRO A 179 10.28 -15.46 0.88
CA PRO A 179 11.71 -15.25 1.05
C PRO A 179 12.19 -14.00 0.31
N THR A 180 13.11 -13.25 0.93
CA THR A 180 13.72 -12.03 0.36
C THR A 180 14.34 -12.30 -1.03
N ALA A 181 14.96 -13.47 -1.22
CA ALA A 181 15.52 -13.89 -2.51
C ALA A 181 14.49 -13.98 -3.65
N CYS A 182 13.19 -14.12 -3.34
CA CYS A 182 12.15 -14.11 -4.37
C CYS A 182 11.89 -12.73 -4.97
N PHE A 183 12.37 -11.65 -4.32
CA PHE A 183 12.21 -10.26 -4.77
C PHE A 183 13.44 -9.70 -5.48
N GLU A 184 14.52 -10.49 -5.54
CA GLU A 184 15.73 -10.10 -6.25
C GLU A 184 15.45 -10.00 -7.75
N LEU A 185 16.09 -9.03 -8.40
CA LEU A 185 16.18 -9.02 -9.85
C LEU A 185 17.16 -10.12 -10.23
N GLU A 186 16.82 -10.97 -11.21
CA GLU A 186 17.81 -11.89 -11.75
C GLU A 186 19.07 -11.11 -12.14
N PRO A 187 20.27 -11.64 -11.88
CA PRO A 187 21.51 -10.97 -12.25
C PRO A 187 21.42 -10.65 -13.73
N SER A 188 21.52 -9.36 -14.08
CA SER A 188 21.39 -8.96 -15.47
C SER A 188 22.38 -9.79 -16.27
N SER A 189 21.90 -10.58 -17.21
CA SER A 189 22.71 -11.34 -18.16
C SER A 189 23.39 -10.40 -19.18
N ALA A 190 23.76 -9.19 -18.77
CA ALA A 190 24.76 -8.36 -19.40
C ALA A 190 26.16 -8.88 -19.03
N SER A 191 26.43 -10.12 -19.42
CA SER A 191 27.78 -10.56 -19.75
C SER A 191 27.85 -10.57 -21.27
N HIS A 192 28.48 -9.54 -21.85
CA HIS A 192 29.42 -9.58 -23.00
C HIS A 192 29.59 -8.21 -23.63
#